data_AF-A0A0G1HVX6-F1
#
_entry.id   AF-A0A0G1HVX6-F1
#
_cell.length_a   1.000
_cell.length_b   1.000
_cell.length_c   1.000
_cell.angle_alpha   90.00
_cell.angle_beta   90.00
_cell.angle_gamma   90.00
#
_symmetry.space_group_name_H-M   'P 1'
#
loop_
_entity.id
_entity.type
_entity.pdbx_description
1 polymer ?
#
loop_
_entity_poly.entity_id
_entity_poly.type
_entity_poly.pdbx_seq_one_letter_code
_entity_poly.pdbx_strand_id
1 'polypeptide(L)'
;MSSVSVNFLGFDLKNPIATGAGTFGYGDELKDLIDVSRLGAVVVKGTSFDPWPGNNGPRIWETPAGMLNAIGLQNAGLEVFIKDKLPKIRQLGTRVIVSIFDKSAQNYVKIAQALDQGARIWKQVARLFARPLI
;
A
#
# COMPACT_ATOMS: atom_id res chain seq x y z
N MET A 1 17.01 27.79 -1.50
CA MET A 1 15.87 26.98 -1.02
C MET A 1 16.43 25.83 -0.19
N SER A 2 15.92 25.59 1.01
CA SER A 2 16.32 24.45 1.84
C SER A 2 15.71 23.15 1.30
N SER A 3 16.51 22.10 1.17
CA SER A 3 16.02 20.78 0.79
C SER A 3 15.26 20.12 1.95
N VAL A 4 14.17 19.44 1.63
CA VAL A 4 13.43 18.57 2.57
C VAL A 4 13.62 17.08 2.25
N SER A 5 14.57 16.74 1.37
CA SER A 5 14.91 15.35 1.05
C SER A 5 15.39 14.58 2.28
N VAL A 6 15.03 13.31 2.37
CA VAL A 6 15.44 12.44 3.49
C VAL A 6 15.97 11.12 2.95
N ASN A 7 17.00 10.57 3.60
CA ASN A 7 17.40 9.19 3.41
C ASN A 7 16.71 8.33 4.47
N PHE A 8 15.96 7.32 4.04
CA PHE A 8 15.24 6.42 4.94
C PHE A 8 15.51 4.97 4.54
N LEU A 9 16.02 4.16 5.49
CA LEU A 9 16.49 2.78 5.30
C LEU A 9 17.34 2.56 4.01
N GLY A 10 18.19 3.53 3.67
CA GLY A 10 19.07 3.45 2.50
C GLY A 10 18.45 3.94 1.19
N PHE A 11 17.27 4.58 1.23
CA PHE A 11 16.59 5.11 0.05
C PHE A 11 16.44 6.62 0.14
N ASP A 12 16.83 7.30 -0.94
CA ASP A 12 16.60 8.73 -1.06
C ASP A 12 15.16 9.00 -1.47
N LEU A 13 14.47 9.75 -0.61
CA LEU A 13 13.12 10.26 -0.81
C LEU A 13 13.19 11.75 -1.11
N LYS A 14 12.39 12.20 -2.08
CA LYS A 14 12.31 13.63 -2.47
C LYS A 14 11.89 14.54 -1.31
N ASN A 15 11.09 13.99 -0.40
CA ASN A 15 10.57 14.62 0.82
C ASN A 15 10.05 13.52 1.77
N PRO A 16 9.74 13.82 3.05
CA PRO A 16 9.25 12.82 3.99
C PRO A 16 7.76 12.48 3.84
N ILE A 17 7.06 13.00 2.83
CA ILE A 17 5.62 12.80 2.68
C ILE A 17 5.34 11.47 1.98
N ALA A 18 4.53 10.64 2.62
CA ALA A 18 4.02 9.39 2.07
C ALA A 18 2.50 9.27 2.28
N THR A 19 1.83 8.55 1.38
CA THR A 19 0.37 8.28 1.53
C THR A 19 0.11 7.27 2.65
N GLY A 20 -1.10 7.31 3.22
CA GLY A 20 -1.58 6.23 4.09
C GLY A 20 -1.86 4.96 3.30
N ALA A 21 -1.55 3.79 3.88
CA ALA A 21 -1.85 2.51 3.24
C ALA A 21 -3.37 2.37 2.98
N GLY A 22 -3.75 2.13 1.73
CA GLY A 22 -5.14 1.91 1.35
C GLY A 22 -6.02 3.17 1.26
N THR A 23 -5.46 4.37 1.41
CA THR A 23 -6.17 5.64 1.14
C THR A 23 -6.00 6.12 -0.31
N PHE A 24 -4.99 5.60 -1.01
CA PHE A 24 -4.59 6.03 -2.36
C PHE A 24 -4.67 4.91 -3.41
N GLY A 25 -5.40 3.82 -3.12
CA GLY A 25 -5.52 2.69 -4.03
C GLY A 25 -4.16 2.14 -4.47
N TYR A 26 -3.90 2.17 -5.77
CA TYR A 26 -2.62 1.80 -6.39
C TYR A 26 -1.88 3.01 -6.99
N GLY A 27 -2.31 4.25 -6.71
CA GLY A 27 -1.64 5.49 -7.07
C GLY A 27 -2.07 6.12 -8.40
N ASP A 28 -2.89 5.43 -9.21
CA ASP A 28 -3.42 5.95 -10.48
C ASP A 28 -4.84 6.52 -10.31
N GLU A 29 -5.51 6.19 -9.22
CA GLU A 29 -6.89 6.59 -8.93
C GLU A 29 -7.05 8.10 -8.69
N LEU A 30 -5.98 8.79 -8.33
CA LEU A 30 -5.98 10.22 -8.00
C LEU A 30 -5.06 11.04 -8.93
N LYS A 31 -4.63 10.48 -10.06
CA LYS A 31 -3.70 11.16 -10.99
C LYS A 31 -4.22 12.50 -11.52
N ASP A 32 -5.55 12.63 -11.62
CA ASP A 32 -6.20 13.83 -12.14
C ASP A 32 -6.29 14.94 -11.09
N LEU A 33 -6.04 14.60 -9.81
CA LEU A 33 -6.10 15.53 -8.69
C LEU A 33 -4.70 15.89 -8.17
N ILE A 34 -3.78 14.92 -8.16
CA ILE A 34 -2.44 15.07 -7.56
C ILE A 34 -1.39 14.40 -8.45
N ASP A 35 -0.31 15.13 -8.72
CA ASP A 35 0.92 14.55 -9.28
C ASP A 35 1.67 13.76 -8.21
N VAL A 36 1.37 12.47 -8.13
CA VAL A 36 1.96 11.50 -7.19
C VAL A 36 3.48 11.38 -7.34
N SER A 37 4.06 11.76 -8.48
CA SER A 37 5.51 11.71 -8.68
C SER A 37 6.26 12.67 -7.75
N ARG A 38 5.58 13.70 -7.23
CA ARG A 38 6.15 14.68 -6.29
C ARG A 38 6.25 14.18 -4.85
N LEU A 39 5.53 13.13 -4.49
CA LEU A 39 5.56 12.55 -3.15
C LEU A 39 6.92 11.86 -2.90
N GLY A 40 7.30 11.75 -1.63
CA GLY A 40 8.44 10.93 -1.21
C GLY A 40 8.21 9.45 -1.48
N ALA A 41 7.01 8.96 -1.13
CA ALA A 41 6.56 7.61 -1.46
C ALA A 41 5.03 7.49 -1.56
N VAL A 42 4.55 6.46 -2.26
CA VAL A 42 3.15 6.04 -2.27
C VAL A 42 3.04 4.68 -1.58
N VAL A 43 2.25 4.60 -0.52
CA VAL A 43 1.89 3.34 0.13
C VAL A 43 0.62 2.81 -0.51
N VAL A 44 0.77 1.78 -1.34
CA VAL A 44 -0.35 1.20 -2.08
C VAL A 44 -1.18 0.26 -1.20
N LYS A 45 -2.39 -0.08 -1.68
CA LYS A 45 -3.27 -1.04 -1.02
C LYS A 45 -2.53 -2.35 -0.77
N GLY A 46 -2.66 -2.86 0.46
CA GLY A 46 -1.97 -4.09 0.81
C GLY A 46 -2.52 -5.32 0.09
N THR A 47 -1.66 -6.31 -0.10
CA THR A 47 -1.94 -7.53 -0.87
C THR A 47 -1.81 -8.77 0.01
N SER A 48 -2.78 -9.67 -0.11
CA SER A 48 -2.73 -11.05 0.41
C SER A 48 -2.43 -12.05 -0.69
N PHE A 49 -2.18 -13.31 -0.33
CA PHE A 49 -1.92 -14.35 -1.33
C PHE A 49 -3.17 -14.56 -2.19
N ASP A 50 -4.28 -14.89 -1.54
CA ASP A 50 -5.59 -15.01 -2.17
C ASP A 50 -6.37 -13.68 -2.15
N PRO A 51 -7.34 -13.46 -3.06
CA PRO A 51 -8.22 -12.29 -3.03
C PRO A 51 -9.12 -12.27 -1.79
N TRP A 52 -9.30 -11.08 -1.19
CA TRP A 52 -10.18 -10.90 -0.04
C TRP A 52 -11.33 -9.94 -0.40
N PRO A 53 -12.60 -10.32 -0.15
CA PRO A 53 -13.76 -9.50 -0.53
C PRO A 53 -13.97 -8.28 0.38
N GLY A 54 -13.37 -8.26 1.57
CA GLY A 54 -13.65 -7.26 2.60
C GLY A 54 -14.87 -7.60 3.46
N ASN A 55 -15.17 -6.71 4.41
CA ASN A 55 -16.33 -6.86 5.31
C ASN A 55 -17.66 -6.60 4.58
N ASN A 56 -18.82 -6.90 5.14
CA ASN A 56 -20.08 -6.41 4.57
C ASN A 56 -20.25 -4.89 4.82
N GLY A 57 -21.12 -4.24 4.04
CA GLY A 57 -21.44 -2.82 4.24
C GLY A 57 -22.31 -2.60 5.49
N PRO A 58 -22.34 -1.37 6.05
CA PRO A 58 -21.55 -0.18 5.71
C PRO A 58 -20.09 -0.27 6.23
N ARG A 59 -19.12 0.21 5.42
CA ARG A 59 -17.68 0.06 5.71
C ARG A 59 -16.96 1.36 6.09
N ILE A 60 -17.61 2.51 5.94
CA ILE A 60 -17.05 3.83 6.22
C ILE A 60 -18.13 4.65 6.94
N TRP A 61 -17.72 5.44 7.92
CA TRP A 61 -18.60 6.35 8.64
C TRP A 61 -17.85 7.64 9.03
N GLU A 62 -18.48 8.81 8.85
CA GLU A 62 -17.89 10.10 9.22
C GLU A 62 -18.01 10.35 10.73
N THR A 63 -17.02 11.03 11.30
CA THR A 63 -17.04 11.49 12.69
C THR A 63 -16.61 12.96 12.76
N PRO A 64 -16.92 13.70 13.85
CA PRO A 64 -16.58 15.14 13.95
C PRO A 64 -15.09 15.48 13.76
N ALA A 65 -14.20 14.51 13.93
CA ALA A 65 -12.75 14.68 13.82
C ALA A 65 -12.09 13.68 12.85
N GLY A 66 -12.84 13.11 11.91
CA GLY A 66 -12.31 12.21 10.90
C GLY A 66 -13.31 11.18 10.39
N MET A 67 -12.85 9.93 10.24
CA MET A 67 -13.69 8.84 9.75
C MET A 67 -13.32 7.51 10.39
N LEU A 68 -14.32 6.64 10.57
CA LEU A 68 -14.16 5.24 10.87
C LEU A 68 -14.16 4.43 9.57
N ASN A 69 -13.33 3.38 9.51
CA ASN A 69 -13.37 2.42 8.41
C ASN A 69 -13.27 0.99 8.92
N ALA A 70 -14.01 0.10 8.26
CA ALA A 70 -14.05 -1.33 8.49
C ALA A 70 -14.02 -2.06 7.13
N ILE A 71 -13.02 -1.76 6.30
CA ILE A 71 -12.93 -2.30 4.93
C ILE A 71 -12.77 -3.83 4.91
N GLY A 72 -12.12 -4.40 5.92
CA GLY A 72 -11.86 -5.84 6.01
C GLY A 72 -10.74 -6.31 5.07
N LEU A 73 -9.72 -5.46 4.83
CA LEU A 73 -8.55 -5.80 4.02
C LEU A 73 -8.88 -6.24 2.58
N GLN A 74 -9.96 -5.71 2.00
CA GLN A 74 -10.35 -6.00 0.62
C GLN A 74 -9.17 -5.77 -0.34
N ASN A 75 -8.82 -6.78 -1.13
CA ASN A 75 -7.76 -6.73 -2.13
C ASN A 75 -7.93 -7.85 -3.16
N ALA A 76 -7.25 -7.71 -4.30
CA ALA A 76 -7.39 -8.62 -5.44
C ALA A 76 -6.48 -9.86 -5.39
N GLY A 77 -5.71 -10.05 -4.32
CA GLY A 77 -4.73 -11.13 -4.21
C GLY A 77 -3.41 -10.83 -4.94
N LEU A 78 -2.43 -11.71 -4.76
CA LEU A 78 -1.07 -11.52 -5.24
C LEU A 78 -0.97 -11.63 -6.76
N GLU A 79 -1.67 -12.58 -7.36
CA GLU A 79 -1.62 -12.83 -8.80
C GLU A 79 -2.09 -11.61 -9.60
N VAL A 80 -3.27 -11.09 -9.28
CA VAL A 80 -3.83 -9.89 -9.91
C VAL A 80 -2.94 -8.67 -9.63
N PHE A 81 -2.39 -8.56 -8.42
CA PHE A 81 -1.47 -7.48 -8.08
C PHE A 81 -0.24 -7.48 -9.00
N ILE A 82 0.43 -8.62 -9.17
CA ILE A 82 1.63 -8.73 -9.99
C ILE A 82 1.31 -8.49 -11.48
N LYS A 83 0.22 -9.09 -11.98
CA LYS A 83 -0.13 -9.04 -13.39
C LYS A 83 -0.65 -7.67 -13.83
N ASP A 84 -1.54 -7.07 -13.04
CA ASP A 84 -2.34 -5.93 -13.52
C ASP A 84 -1.98 -4.61 -12.82
N LYS A 85 -1.56 -4.67 -11.55
CA LYS A 85 -1.32 -3.46 -10.73
C LYS A 85 0.14 -3.06 -10.74
N LEU A 86 1.05 -4.02 -10.56
CA LEU A 86 2.48 -3.79 -10.46
C LEU A 86 3.09 -3.06 -11.66
N PRO A 87 2.72 -3.36 -12.93
CA PRO A 87 3.25 -2.64 -14.08
C PRO A 87 2.91 -1.15 -14.05
N LYS A 88 1.70 -0.79 -13.60
CA LYS A 88 1.24 0.60 -13.50
C LYS A 88 1.95 1.34 -12.37
N ILE A 89 2.06 0.69 -11.21
CA ILE A 89 2.71 1.23 -10.01
C ILE A 89 4.19 1.58 -10.29
N ARG A 90 4.88 0.80 -11.13
CA ARG A 90 6.26 1.08 -11.55
C ARG A 90 6.40 2.38 -12.35
N GLN A 91 5.32 2.91 -12.91
CA GLN A 91 5.31 4.12 -13.73
C GLN A 91 5.04 5.41 -12.93
N LEU A 92 4.75 5.33 -11.62
CA LEU A 92 4.35 6.48 -10.79
C LEU A 92 5.44 7.56 -10.57
N GLY A 93 6.70 7.31 -10.96
CA GLY A 93 7.77 8.31 -10.86
C GLY A 93 8.21 8.65 -9.42
N THR A 94 7.76 7.88 -8.43
CA THR A 94 8.13 7.98 -7.02
C THR A 94 8.40 6.60 -6.41
N ARG A 95 8.83 6.55 -5.14
CA ARG A 95 9.01 5.30 -4.40
C ARG A 95 7.65 4.69 -4.07
N VAL A 96 7.57 3.38 -4.11
CA VAL A 96 6.34 2.65 -3.82
C VAL A 96 6.60 1.74 -2.65
N ILE A 97 5.70 1.80 -1.67
CA ILE A 97 5.68 0.91 -0.52
C ILE A 97 4.46 -0.01 -0.66
N VAL A 98 4.69 -1.32 -0.72
CA VAL A 98 3.64 -2.33 -0.77
C VAL A 98 3.46 -2.90 0.62
N SER A 99 2.26 -2.73 1.17
CA SER A 99 1.85 -3.42 2.39
C SER A 99 1.50 -4.87 2.05
N ILE A 100 1.96 -5.82 2.85
CA ILE A 100 1.65 -7.25 2.66
C ILE A 100 1.07 -7.82 3.94
N PHE A 101 0.08 -8.70 3.80
CA PHE A 101 -0.57 -9.36 4.94
C PHE A 101 -1.13 -10.71 4.52
N ASP A 102 -1.16 -11.66 5.44
CA ASP A 102 -1.86 -12.93 5.25
C ASP A 102 -2.16 -13.56 6.62
N LYS A 103 -3.09 -14.52 6.69
CA LYS A 103 -3.34 -15.31 7.90
C LYS A 103 -2.27 -16.39 8.09
N SER A 104 -1.66 -16.85 7.00
CA SER A 104 -0.60 -17.87 7.01
C SER A 104 0.78 -17.22 6.90
N ALA A 105 1.69 -17.62 7.80
CA ALA A 105 3.10 -17.23 7.71
C ALA A 105 3.75 -17.72 6.41
N GLN A 106 3.36 -18.90 5.92
CA GLN A 106 3.85 -19.44 4.65
C GLN A 106 3.41 -18.59 3.46
N ASN A 107 2.14 -18.19 3.42
CA ASN A 107 1.63 -17.30 2.38
C ASN A 107 2.29 -15.92 2.44
N TYR A 108 2.51 -15.40 3.64
CA TYR A 108 3.25 -14.16 3.85
C TYR A 108 4.66 -14.21 3.23
N VAL A 109 5.40 -15.31 3.45
CA VAL A 109 6.72 -15.52 2.84
C VAL A 109 6.63 -15.59 1.32
N LYS A 110 5.63 -16.31 0.76
CA LYS A 110 5.41 -16.39 -0.69
C LYS A 110 5.18 -15.01 -1.31
N ILE A 111 4.36 -14.17 -0.67
CA ILE A 111 4.11 -12.79 -1.12
C ILE A 111 5.42 -12.00 -1.10
N ALA A 112 6.17 -12.05 0.00
CA ALA A 112 7.43 -11.33 0.14
C ALA A 112 8.47 -11.76 -0.92
N GLN A 113 8.58 -13.06 -1.21
CA GLN A 113 9.45 -13.62 -2.24
C GLN A 113 9.03 -13.18 -3.64
N ALA A 114 7.74 -13.23 -3.96
CA ALA A 114 7.24 -12.81 -5.27
C ALA A 114 7.50 -11.33 -5.55
N LEU A 115 7.41 -10.47 -4.51
CA LEU A 115 7.70 -9.05 -4.63
C LEU A 115 9.20 -8.70 -4.61
N ASP A 116 10.08 -9.66 -4.29
CA ASP A 116 11.53 -9.42 -4.23
C ASP A 116 12.16 -9.16 -5.60
N GLN A 117 11.52 -9.67 -6.64
CA GLN A 117 12.00 -9.56 -8.01
C GLN A 117 11.75 -8.18 -8.63
N GLY A 118 11.30 -7.19 -7.85
CA GLY A 118 10.93 -5.85 -8.32
C GLY A 118 11.85 -4.74 -7.83
N ALA A 119 12.75 -4.27 -8.70
CA ALA A 119 13.46 -3.01 -8.47
C ALA A 119 12.46 -1.86 -8.29
N ARG A 120 12.68 -1.01 -7.27
CA ARG A 120 11.85 0.16 -6.84
C ARG A 120 10.66 -0.11 -5.92
N ILE A 121 10.49 -1.33 -5.41
CA ILE A 121 9.42 -1.64 -4.46
C ILE A 121 10.00 -1.77 -3.05
N TRP A 122 9.53 -0.94 -2.13
CA TRP A 122 9.64 -1.21 -0.71
C TRP A 122 8.57 -2.17 -0.28
N LYS A 123 8.95 -3.14 0.53
CA LYS A 123 8.00 -4.04 1.18
C LYS A 123 7.85 -3.56 2.61
N GLN A 124 6.71 -2.98 2.92
CA GLN A 124 6.39 -2.73 4.31
C GLN A 124 5.79 -4.01 4.88
N VAL A 125 6.52 -4.58 5.84
CA VAL A 125 6.05 -5.69 6.64
C VAL A 125 4.99 -5.16 7.60
N ALA A 126 3.74 -5.14 7.15
CA ALA A 126 2.61 -4.87 8.00
C ALA A 126 2.19 -6.17 8.68
N ARG A 127 2.85 -6.52 9.79
CA ARG A 127 2.38 -7.60 10.66
C ARG A 127 1.21 -7.07 11.48
N LEU A 128 0.02 -7.05 10.87
CA LEU A 128 -1.21 -6.67 11.56
C LEU A 128 -1.58 -7.79 12.55
N PHE A 129 -1.03 -7.70 13.76
CA PHE A 129 -1.58 -8.32 14.97
C PHE A 129 -2.83 -7.56 15.49
N ALA A 130 -3.42 -6.68 14.67
CA ALA A 130 -4.72 -6.10 14.95
C ALA A 130 -5.81 -7.16 14.68
N ARG A 131 -5.89 -8.15 15.57
CA ARG A 131 -7.16 -8.84 15.79
C ARG A 131 -8.18 -7.78 16.22
N PRO A 132 -9.39 -7.75 15.67
CA PRO A 132 -10.50 -7.23 16.44
C PRO A 132 -10.55 -8.08 17.72
N LEU A 133 -10.38 -7.46 18.88
CA LEU A 133 -10.87 -7.99 20.15
C LEU A 133 -12.39 -7.83 20.15
N ILE A 134 -13.07 -8.55 19.25
CA ILE A 134 -14.51 -8.76 19.27
C ILE A 134 -14.78 -10.14 18.69
#